data_AF-M3G8U6-F1
#
_entry.id   AF-M3G8U6-F1
#
_cell.length_a   1.000
_cell.length_b   1.000
_cell.length_c   1.000
_cell.angle_alpha   90.00
_cell.angle_beta   90.00
_cell.angle_gamma   90.00
#
_symmetry.space_group_name_H-M   'P 1'
#
loop_
_entity.id
_entity.type
_entity.pdbx_description
1 polymer ?
#
loop_
_entity_poly.entity_id
_entity_poly.type
_entity_poly.pdbx_seq_one_letter_code
_entity_poly.pdbx_strand_id
1 'polypeptide(L)'
;MNLKDYIKSYFQRVGWIPPIINLVCFIAPIVFLQNSSFSEKEKILLYLGIIGFIYLVNYISFIFFLTKKILPEEEIRSKMRKRYRKGDDRMQSYLFPLPLDDENYEIYGRTLTYNPIGGDFYNFLTDPQGNYWIGIGDSVGHGYLAGIFSMMIFQNMSLLVKHNLSPYEVIEQINEDLLKRTEQNPKINPNLYATFLLIKIDKEGNLEHSGLHPSFVIHQKKREKTKS
;
A
#
# COMPACT_ATOMS: atom_id res chain seq x y z
N MET A 1 -12.70 -8.58 24.12
CA MET A 1 -11.74 -9.68 24.38
C MET A 1 -12.05 -10.21 25.77
N ASN A 2 -12.38 -11.49 25.91
CA ASN A 2 -12.87 -12.05 27.18
C ASN A 2 -11.69 -12.22 28.17
N LEU A 3 -11.92 -12.06 29.48
CA LEU A 3 -10.85 -12.10 30.50
C LEU A 3 -10.04 -13.42 30.45
N LYS A 4 -10.72 -14.52 30.15
CA LYS A 4 -10.11 -15.84 29.95
C LYS A 4 -9.12 -15.86 28.77
N ASP A 5 -9.43 -15.19 27.66
CA ASP A 5 -8.57 -15.15 26.48
C ASP A 5 -7.32 -14.31 26.75
N TYR A 6 -7.46 -13.23 27.52
CA TYR A 6 -6.33 -12.42 27.97
C TYR A 6 -5.37 -13.22 28.86
N ILE A 7 -5.89 -13.92 29.87
CA ILE A 7 -5.10 -14.76 30.78
C ILE A 7 -4.38 -15.86 29.98
N LYS A 8 -5.07 -16.54 29.08
CA LYS A 8 -4.48 -17.60 28.24
C LYS A 8 -3.35 -17.08 27.35
N SER A 9 -3.53 -15.92 26.73
CA SER A 9 -2.52 -15.27 25.88
C SER A 9 -1.30 -14.77 26.66
N TYR A 10 -1.51 -14.26 27.87
CA TYR A 10 -0.45 -13.86 28.80
C TYR A 10 0.42 -15.07 29.20
N PHE A 11 -0.21 -16.16 29.65
CA PHE A 11 0.51 -17.39 30.06
C PHE A 11 1.23 -18.08 28.91
N GLN A 12 0.66 -18.10 27.70
CA GLN A 12 1.33 -18.67 26.52
C GLN A 12 2.60 -17.92 26.09
N ARG A 13 2.69 -16.60 26.35
CA ARG A 13 3.79 -15.77 25.85
C ARG A 13 4.85 -15.43 26.89
N VAL A 14 4.43 -15.21 28.14
CA VAL A 14 5.35 -14.89 29.26
C VAL A 14 5.82 -16.17 29.96
N GLY A 15 5.09 -17.27 29.78
CA GLY A 15 5.38 -18.55 30.43
C GLY A 15 5.05 -18.55 31.92
N TRP A 16 5.27 -19.68 32.58
CA TRP A 16 5.00 -19.85 34.01
C TRP A 16 6.06 -19.23 34.93
N ILE A 17 7.09 -18.60 34.37
CA ILE A 17 8.26 -18.12 35.10
C ILE A 17 7.89 -17.01 36.11
N PRO A 18 7.21 -15.90 35.75
CA PRO A 18 6.86 -14.87 36.74
C PRO A 18 5.96 -15.35 37.88
N PRO A 19 4.89 -16.15 37.66
CA PRO A 19 4.06 -16.62 38.77
C PRO A 19 4.80 -17.61 39.67
N ILE A 20 5.70 -18.43 39.14
CA ILE A 20 6.56 -19.31 39.96
C ILE A 20 7.52 -18.48 40.82
N ILE A 21 8.17 -17.47 40.24
CA ILE A 21 9.07 -16.56 40.99
C ILE A 21 8.29 -15.82 42.08
N ASN A 22 7.11 -15.28 41.78
CA ASN A 22 6.26 -14.60 42.77
C ASN A 22 5.86 -15.54 43.92
N LEU A 23 5.52 -16.79 43.63
CA LEU A 23 5.16 -17.78 44.65
C LEU A 23 6.34 -18.09 45.58
N VAL A 24 7.52 -18.30 45.01
CA VAL A 24 8.75 -18.57 45.78
C VAL A 24 9.15 -17.35 46.62
N CYS A 25 9.07 -16.14 46.07
CA CYS A 25 9.33 -14.89 46.78
C CYS A 25 8.28 -14.58 47.86
N PHE A 26 7.09 -15.17 47.82
CA PHE A 26 6.11 -15.08 48.89
C PHE A 26 6.41 -16.07 50.02
N ILE A 27 6.65 -17.33 49.69
CA ILE A 27 6.70 -18.43 50.68
C ILE A 27 8.02 -18.45 51.43
N ALA A 28 9.15 -18.36 50.72
CA ALA A 28 10.48 -18.54 51.34
C ALA A 28 10.79 -17.50 52.43
N PRO A 29 10.48 -16.19 52.25
CA PRO A 29 10.74 -15.19 53.28
C PRO A 29 9.79 -15.28 54.46
N ILE A 30 8.52 -15.66 54.26
CA ILE A 30 7.55 -15.85 55.35
C ILE A 30 8.02 -16.98 56.27
N VAL A 31 8.43 -18.11 55.69
CA VAL A 31 8.94 -19.26 56.47
C VAL A 31 10.24 -18.91 57.19
N PHE A 32 11.14 -18.15 56.55
CA PHE A 32 12.39 -17.70 57.16
C PHE A 32 12.14 -16.75 58.35
N LEU A 33 11.27 -15.75 58.18
CA LEU A 33 10.96 -14.76 59.21
C LEU A 33 10.20 -15.35 60.41
N GLN A 34 9.40 -16.40 60.20
CA GLN A 34 8.74 -17.14 61.30
C GLN A 34 9.73 -17.91 62.18
N ASN A 35 10.81 -18.43 61.60
CA ASN A 35 11.84 -19.19 62.31
C ASN A 35 13.01 -18.33 62.82
N SER A 36 12.96 -17.00 62.62
CA SER A 36 14.04 -16.09 62.96
C SER A 36 13.79 -15.36 64.28
N SER A 37 14.86 -15.07 65.02
CA SER A 37 14.83 -14.38 66.32
C SER A 37 14.70 -12.85 66.25
N PHE A 38 14.21 -12.31 65.12
CA PHE A 38 14.07 -10.87 64.91
C PHE A 38 12.96 -10.25 65.77
N SER A 39 13.11 -8.97 66.09
CA SER A 39 12.10 -8.18 66.78
C SER A 39 10.87 -7.94 65.89
N GLU A 40 9.69 -7.74 66.49
CA GLU A 40 8.44 -7.51 65.75
C GLU A 40 8.52 -6.31 64.80
N LYS A 41 9.25 -5.25 65.18
CA LYS A 41 9.46 -4.08 64.31
C LYS A 41 10.31 -4.40 63.07
N GLU A 42 11.31 -5.27 63.21
CA GLU A 42 12.21 -5.67 62.13
C GLU A 42 11.49 -6.60 61.14
N LYS A 43 10.65 -7.50 61.63
CA LYS A 43 9.80 -8.36 60.80
C LYS A 43 8.86 -7.53 59.91
N ILE A 44 8.19 -6.52 60.48
CA ILE A 44 7.26 -5.64 59.71
C ILE A 44 8.01 -4.92 58.59
N LEU A 45 9.20 -4.38 58.87
CA LEU A 45 10.00 -3.67 57.88
C LEU A 45 10.42 -4.58 56.72
N LEU A 46 10.82 -5.82 57.03
CA LEU A 46 11.21 -6.81 56.03
C LEU A 46 10.01 -7.26 55.17
N TYR A 47 8.83 -7.45 55.76
CA TYR A 47 7.62 -7.76 55.00
C TYR A 47 7.24 -6.67 54.00
N LEU A 48 7.34 -5.38 54.38
CA LEU A 48 7.09 -4.27 53.47
C LEU A 48 8.09 -4.25 52.30
N GLY A 49 9.36 -4.55 52.57
CA GLY A 49 10.39 -4.66 51.53
C GLY A 49 10.09 -5.77 50.51
N ILE A 50 9.66 -6.95 50.98
CA ILE A 50 9.31 -8.08 50.12
C ILE A 50 8.11 -7.75 49.23
N ILE A 51 7.07 -7.14 49.81
CA ILE A 51 5.88 -6.71 49.06
C ILE A 51 6.29 -5.72 47.95
N GLY A 52 7.10 -4.72 48.28
CA GLY A 52 7.62 -3.75 47.31
C GLY A 52 8.40 -4.41 46.17
N PHE A 53 9.25 -5.39 46.49
CA PHE A 53 10.03 -6.14 45.50
C PHE A 53 9.13 -6.95 44.55
N ILE A 54 8.09 -7.61 45.07
CA ILE A 54 7.12 -8.36 44.25
C ILE A 54 6.38 -7.43 43.30
N TYR A 55 5.96 -6.25 43.76
CA TYR A 55 5.34 -5.25 42.88
C TYR A 55 6.29 -4.79 41.77
N LEU A 56 7.57 -4.58 42.08
CA LEU A 56 8.58 -4.19 41.10
C LEU A 56 8.77 -5.26 40.01
N VAL A 57 8.94 -6.53 40.40
CA VAL A 57 9.11 -7.65 39.46
C VAL A 57 7.89 -7.81 38.55
N ASN A 58 6.68 -7.68 39.10
CA ASN A 58 5.44 -7.74 38.32
C ASN A 58 5.31 -6.54 37.36
N TYR A 59 5.68 -5.34 37.82
CA TYR A 59 5.66 -4.15 36.98
C TYR A 59 6.63 -4.27 35.80
N ILE A 60 7.86 -4.70 36.03
CA ILE A 60 8.86 -4.94 34.98
C ILE A 60 8.34 -5.98 33.97
N SER A 61 7.79 -7.10 34.46
CA SER A 61 7.21 -8.14 33.61
C SER A 61 6.05 -7.63 32.75
N PHE A 62 5.22 -6.74 33.30
CA PHE A 62 4.11 -6.11 32.59
C PHE A 62 4.60 -5.15 31.50
N ILE A 63 5.62 -4.34 31.77
CA ILE A 63 6.25 -3.48 30.77
C ILE A 63 6.81 -4.33 29.63
N PHE A 64 7.60 -5.37 29.93
CA PHE A 64 8.12 -6.26 28.88
C PHE A 64 7.02 -6.94 28.07
N PHE A 65 5.89 -7.32 28.70
CA PHE A 65 4.74 -7.86 28.00
C PHE A 65 4.10 -6.85 27.04
N LEU A 66 3.91 -5.60 27.47
CA LEU A 66 3.41 -4.52 26.61
C LEU A 66 4.37 -4.24 25.46
N THR A 67 5.67 -4.09 25.75
CA THR A 67 6.71 -3.83 24.75
C THR A 67 6.77 -4.95 23.70
N LYS A 68 6.74 -6.22 24.13
CA LYS A 68 6.72 -7.39 23.25
C LYS A 68 5.37 -7.63 22.57
N LYS A 69 4.29 -6.94 22.94
CA LYS A 69 3.01 -6.97 22.22
C LYS A 69 2.97 -5.91 21.12
N ILE A 70 3.55 -4.73 21.39
CA ILE A 70 3.56 -3.58 20.48
C ILE A 70 4.63 -3.75 19.39
N LEU A 71 5.86 -4.15 19.75
CA LEU A 71 6.98 -4.31 18.81
C LEU A 71 6.78 -5.34 17.68
N PRO A 72 6.25 -6.57 17.91
CA PRO A 72 6.15 -7.55 16.84
C PRO A 72 5.11 -7.16 15.78
N GLU A 73 4.07 -6.41 16.12
CA GLU A 73 3.15 -5.90 15.10
C GLU A 73 3.86 -4.90 14.17
N GLU A 74 4.67 -4.00 14.72
CA GLU A 74 5.46 -3.08 13.90
C GLU A 74 6.53 -3.80 13.08
N GLU A 75 7.21 -4.79 13.67
CA GLU A 75 8.24 -5.55 12.97
C GLU A 75 7.65 -6.43 11.86
N ILE A 76 6.52 -7.10 12.10
CA ILE A 76 5.78 -7.85 11.08
C ILE A 76 5.27 -6.90 10.00
N ARG A 77 4.70 -5.73 10.37
CA ARG A 77 4.29 -4.71 9.40
C ARG A 77 5.47 -4.18 8.59
N SER A 78 6.63 -3.98 9.21
CA SER A 78 7.86 -3.52 8.55
C SER A 78 8.41 -4.58 7.61
N LYS A 79 8.46 -5.85 8.04
CA LYS A 79 8.86 -6.99 7.19
C LYS A 79 7.90 -7.21 6.04
N MET A 80 6.58 -7.11 6.27
CA MET A 80 5.57 -7.15 5.21
C MET A 80 5.76 -5.99 4.25
N ARG A 81 5.88 -4.74 4.74
CA ARG A 81 6.12 -3.55 3.91
C ARG A 81 7.39 -3.70 3.07
N LYS A 82 8.47 -4.26 3.62
CA LYS A 82 9.71 -4.55 2.88
C LYS A 82 9.51 -5.64 1.81
N ARG A 83 8.69 -6.67 2.06
CA ARG A 83 8.33 -7.67 1.02
C ARG A 83 7.45 -7.08 -0.07
N TYR A 84 6.45 -6.26 0.28
CA TYR A 84 5.63 -5.53 -0.69
C TYR A 84 6.49 -4.57 -1.53
N ARG A 85 7.44 -3.85 -0.92
CA ARG A 85 8.40 -3.01 -1.66
C ARG A 85 9.41 -3.78 -2.51
N LYS A 86 9.56 -5.09 -2.28
CA LYS A 86 10.40 -5.99 -3.10
C LYS A 86 9.59 -6.74 -4.14
N GLY A 87 8.26 -6.56 -4.19
CA GLY A 87 7.49 -7.14 -5.28
C GLY A 87 7.95 -6.52 -6.59
N ASP A 88 8.09 -7.39 -7.58
CA ASP A 88 8.88 -7.19 -8.78
C ASP A 88 8.55 -5.83 -9.44
N ASP A 89 9.50 -4.89 -9.44
CA ASP A 89 9.39 -3.58 -10.13
C ASP A 89 9.00 -3.77 -11.62
N ARG A 90 9.19 -4.99 -12.14
CA ARG A 90 8.80 -5.39 -13.49
C ARG A 90 7.30 -5.61 -13.66
N MET A 91 6.51 -5.78 -12.60
CA MET A 91 5.07 -6.05 -12.70
C MET A 91 4.36 -5.00 -13.56
N GLN A 92 4.65 -3.72 -13.30
CA GLN A 92 4.07 -2.64 -14.11
C GLN A 92 4.68 -2.59 -15.52
N SER A 93 5.97 -2.94 -15.67
CA SER A 93 6.64 -2.97 -16.97
C SER A 93 6.07 -4.00 -17.94
N TYR A 94 5.53 -5.14 -17.46
CA TYR A 94 4.85 -6.12 -18.32
C TYR A 94 3.54 -5.61 -18.92
N LEU A 95 3.00 -4.51 -18.39
CA LEU A 95 1.71 -3.97 -18.78
C LEU A 95 1.85 -2.78 -19.72
N PHE A 96 3.01 -2.14 -19.73
CA PHE A 96 3.24 -1.04 -20.65
C PHE A 96 3.34 -1.55 -22.09
N PRO A 97 2.77 -0.80 -23.04
CA PRO A 97 2.81 -1.18 -24.44
C PRO A 97 4.25 -1.15 -24.93
N LEU A 98 4.52 -1.99 -25.94
CA LEU A 98 5.72 -1.81 -26.74
C LEU A 98 5.61 -0.50 -27.54
N PRO A 99 6.73 0.14 -27.89
CA PRO A 99 6.71 1.24 -28.82
C PRO A 99 6.00 0.86 -30.13
N LEU A 100 5.26 1.81 -30.70
CA LEU A 100 4.72 1.69 -32.05
C LEU A 100 5.65 2.47 -32.98
N ASP A 101 6.14 1.81 -34.01
CA ASP A 101 7.06 2.41 -34.98
C ASP A 101 6.66 1.88 -36.36
N ASP A 102 6.03 2.76 -37.14
CA ASP A 102 5.60 2.47 -38.50
C ASP A 102 5.80 3.67 -39.45
N GLU A 103 5.36 3.51 -40.70
CA GLU A 103 5.51 4.52 -41.75
C GLU A 103 4.86 5.87 -41.44
N ASN A 104 3.87 5.92 -40.54
CA ASN A 104 3.13 7.13 -40.19
C ASN A 104 3.64 7.74 -38.88
N TYR A 105 3.88 6.92 -37.85
CA TYR A 105 4.25 7.41 -36.52
C TYR A 105 5.29 6.56 -35.79
N GLU A 106 6.10 7.29 -35.02
CA GLU A 106 7.01 6.79 -34.01
C GLU A 106 6.50 7.19 -32.61
N ILE A 107 5.96 6.23 -31.85
CA ILE A 107 5.32 6.43 -30.55
C ILE A 107 6.09 5.65 -29.48
N TYR A 108 6.73 6.41 -28.58
CA TYR A 108 7.53 5.89 -27.48
C TYR A 108 7.00 6.38 -26.14
N GLY A 109 7.09 5.53 -25.12
CA GLY A 109 6.66 5.85 -23.77
C GLY A 109 7.69 5.37 -22.75
N ARG A 110 7.79 6.11 -21.64
CA ARG A 110 8.63 5.74 -20.51
C ARG A 110 8.04 6.27 -19.23
N THR A 111 7.91 5.40 -18.23
CA THR A 111 7.54 5.77 -16.86
C THR A 111 8.73 5.59 -15.94
N LEU A 112 8.96 6.55 -15.05
CA LEU A 112 9.99 6.50 -14.01
C LEU A 112 9.31 6.60 -12.65
N THR A 113 9.10 5.46 -12.00
CA THR A 113 8.39 5.39 -10.71
C THR A 113 9.36 5.43 -9.53
N TYR A 114 8.99 6.16 -8.46
CA TYR A 114 9.75 6.15 -7.21
C TYR A 114 9.59 4.84 -6.43
N ASN A 115 8.43 4.19 -6.56
CA ASN A 115 8.12 2.88 -5.99
C ASN A 115 8.15 1.81 -7.09
N PRO A 116 8.24 0.51 -6.73
CA PRO A 116 8.12 -0.61 -7.67
C PRO A 116 6.93 -0.52 -8.64
N ILE A 117 5.82 0.04 -8.13
CA ILE A 117 4.58 0.24 -8.86
C ILE A 117 4.11 1.67 -8.57
N GLY A 118 3.85 2.42 -9.64
CA GLY A 118 3.35 3.79 -9.61
C GLY A 118 1.86 3.89 -9.91
N GLY A 119 1.33 5.10 -9.77
CA GLY A 119 0.00 5.47 -10.27
C GLY A 119 0.03 5.86 -11.74
N ASP A 120 1.11 6.52 -12.17
CA ASP A 120 1.38 6.95 -13.54
C ASP A 120 1.35 5.78 -14.53
N PHE A 121 0.67 5.99 -15.64
CA PHE A 121 0.39 4.93 -16.59
C PHE A 121 0.19 5.48 -18.01
N TYR A 122 0.72 4.80 -19.04
CA TYR A 122 0.45 5.08 -20.45
C TYR A 122 0.13 3.82 -21.26
N ASN A 123 -0.67 3.96 -22.32
CA ASN A 123 -0.99 2.87 -23.25
C ASN A 123 -1.05 3.36 -24.70
N PHE A 124 -0.66 2.49 -25.64
CA PHE A 124 -0.66 2.73 -27.07
C PHE A 124 -1.41 1.60 -27.75
N LEU A 125 -2.42 1.93 -28.54
CA LEU A 125 -3.26 0.97 -29.25
C LEU A 125 -3.53 1.45 -30.67
N THR A 126 -3.81 0.50 -31.56
CA THR A 126 -4.34 0.80 -32.90
C THR A 126 -5.74 0.22 -32.97
N ASP A 127 -6.72 1.02 -33.41
CA ASP A 127 -8.08 0.54 -33.60
C ASP A 127 -8.23 -0.21 -34.94
N PRO A 128 -9.36 -0.92 -35.18
CA PRO A 128 -9.59 -1.63 -36.44
C PRO A 128 -9.61 -0.73 -37.69
N GLN A 129 -9.82 0.57 -37.53
CA GLN A 129 -9.81 1.57 -38.60
C GLN A 129 -8.39 2.05 -38.93
N GLY A 130 -7.40 1.69 -38.11
CA GLY A 130 -6.01 2.09 -38.28
C GLY A 130 -5.65 3.41 -37.61
N ASN A 131 -6.51 3.95 -36.73
CA ASN A 131 -6.18 5.12 -35.93
C ASN A 131 -5.34 4.71 -34.71
N TYR A 132 -4.45 5.61 -34.32
CA TYR A 132 -3.56 5.45 -33.18
C TYR A 132 -4.17 6.09 -31.94
N TRP A 133 -4.20 5.34 -30.85
CA TRP A 133 -4.76 5.74 -29.58
C TRP A 133 -3.66 5.80 -28.52
N ILE A 134 -3.52 6.96 -27.88
CA ILE A 134 -2.51 7.22 -26.86
C ILE A 134 -3.25 7.64 -25.59
N GLY A 135 -3.18 6.80 -24.57
CA GLY A 135 -3.71 7.09 -23.24
C GLY A 135 -2.58 7.40 -22.27
N ILE A 136 -2.67 8.48 -21.51
CA ILE A 136 -1.71 8.84 -20.47
C ILE A 136 -2.49 9.29 -19.24
N GLY A 137 -2.16 8.78 -18.07
CA GLY A 137 -2.80 9.21 -16.85
C GLY A 137 -1.97 9.03 -15.60
N ASP A 138 -2.52 9.57 -14.51
CA ASP A 138 -2.01 9.44 -13.16
C ASP A 138 -3.16 9.20 -12.18
N SER A 139 -3.09 8.09 -11.47
CA SER A 139 -4.06 7.70 -10.44
C SER A 139 -3.66 8.20 -9.06
N VAL A 140 -4.64 8.59 -8.25
CA VAL A 140 -4.39 9.07 -6.88
C VAL A 140 -3.68 8.02 -6.01
N GLY A 141 -2.64 8.46 -5.30
CA GLY A 141 -1.88 7.66 -4.34
C GLY A 141 -0.62 7.05 -4.96
N HIS A 142 -0.10 5.99 -4.32
CA HIS A 142 1.12 5.32 -4.80
C HIS A 142 1.16 3.85 -4.39
N GLY A 143 1.88 3.02 -5.15
CA GLY A 143 2.03 1.59 -4.88
C GLY A 143 0.93 0.73 -5.52
N TYR A 144 0.71 -0.46 -4.97
CA TYR A 144 -0.14 -1.49 -5.58
C TYR A 144 -1.59 -1.06 -5.86
N LEU A 145 -2.22 -0.33 -4.95
CA LEU A 145 -3.64 0.05 -5.13
C LEU A 145 -3.81 1.01 -6.32
N ALA A 146 -2.92 1.99 -6.42
CA ALA A 146 -2.85 2.92 -7.54
C ALA A 146 -2.60 2.16 -8.86
N GLY A 147 -1.57 1.30 -8.89
CA GLY A 147 -1.26 0.51 -10.08
C GLY A 147 -2.40 -0.42 -10.53
N ILE A 148 -3.10 -1.09 -9.60
CA ILE A 148 -4.27 -1.93 -9.93
C ILE A 148 -5.41 -1.06 -10.49
N PHE A 149 -5.62 0.14 -9.95
CA PHE A 149 -6.64 1.04 -10.48
C PHE A 149 -6.30 1.53 -11.90
N SER A 150 -5.03 1.89 -12.14
CA SER A 150 -4.53 2.23 -13.48
C SER A 150 -4.71 1.07 -14.48
N MET A 151 -4.51 -0.17 -14.06
CA MET A 151 -4.79 -1.36 -14.88
C MET A 151 -6.27 -1.51 -15.25
N MET A 152 -7.17 -1.17 -14.34
CA MET A 152 -8.61 -1.20 -14.63
C MET A 152 -8.98 -0.19 -15.73
N ILE A 153 -8.38 1.00 -15.70
CA ILE A 153 -8.54 2.01 -16.74
C ILE A 153 -8.01 1.49 -18.09
N PHE A 154 -6.79 0.94 -18.10
CA PHE A 154 -6.20 0.37 -19.33
C PHE A 154 -7.02 -0.73 -19.95
N GLN A 155 -7.57 -1.63 -19.13
CA GLN A 155 -8.36 -2.75 -19.62
C GLN A 155 -9.64 -2.23 -20.29
N ASN A 156 -10.34 -1.27 -19.67
CA ASN A 156 -11.52 -0.66 -20.27
C ASN A 156 -11.16 0.08 -21.57
N MET A 157 -10.09 0.89 -21.57
CA MET A 157 -9.60 1.54 -22.80
C MET A 157 -9.37 0.51 -23.92
N SER A 158 -8.67 -0.59 -23.62
CA SER A 158 -8.32 -1.62 -24.61
C SER A 158 -9.53 -2.34 -25.23
N LEU A 159 -10.65 -2.38 -24.50
CA LEU A 159 -11.92 -2.90 -25.00
C LEU A 159 -12.66 -1.84 -25.84
N LEU A 160 -12.73 -0.61 -25.33
CA LEU A 160 -13.60 0.44 -25.87
C LEU A 160 -13.07 1.06 -27.17
N VAL A 161 -11.75 1.21 -27.33
CA VAL A 161 -11.17 1.83 -28.55
C VAL A 161 -11.49 1.06 -29.84
N LYS A 162 -11.94 -0.20 -29.73
CA LYS A 162 -12.35 -1.02 -30.88
C LYS A 162 -13.73 -0.67 -31.44
N HIS A 163 -14.51 0.16 -30.76
CA HIS A 163 -15.92 0.41 -31.07
C HIS A 163 -16.19 1.70 -31.86
N ASN A 164 -15.19 2.24 -32.58
CA ASN A 164 -15.30 3.47 -33.37
C ASN A 164 -15.90 4.66 -32.58
N LEU A 165 -15.47 4.79 -31.33
CA LEU A 165 -15.87 5.87 -30.43
C LEU A 165 -14.92 7.07 -30.56
N SER A 166 -15.38 8.23 -30.11
CA SER A 166 -14.55 9.40 -29.87
C SER A 166 -13.79 9.28 -28.53
N PRO A 167 -12.67 10.00 -28.33
CA PRO A 167 -11.96 10.01 -27.05
C PRO A 167 -12.84 10.41 -25.86
N TYR A 168 -13.82 11.29 -26.06
CA TYR A 168 -14.77 11.68 -25.01
C TYR A 168 -15.63 10.51 -24.56
N GLU A 169 -16.27 9.81 -25.50
CA GLU A 169 -17.16 8.67 -25.22
C GLU A 169 -16.41 7.54 -24.53
N VAL A 170 -15.16 7.28 -24.94
CA VAL A 170 -14.31 6.27 -24.27
C VAL A 170 -14.07 6.65 -22.81
N ILE A 171 -13.70 7.90 -22.52
CA ILE A 171 -13.45 8.35 -21.15
C ILE A 171 -14.74 8.29 -20.30
N GLU A 172 -15.86 8.74 -20.85
CA GLU A 172 -17.16 8.69 -20.18
C GLU A 172 -17.54 7.26 -19.81
N GLN A 173 -17.41 6.33 -20.74
CA GLN A 173 -17.73 4.92 -20.52
C GLN A 173 -16.77 4.24 -19.53
N ILE A 174 -15.46 4.55 -19.59
CA ILE A 174 -14.49 4.12 -18.57
C ILE A 174 -14.95 4.58 -17.18
N ASN A 175 -15.33 5.85 -17.04
CA ASN A 175 -15.74 6.42 -15.77
C ASN A 175 -17.01 5.74 -15.24
N GLU A 176 -18.01 5.54 -16.09
CA GLU A 176 -19.23 4.81 -15.71
C GLU A 176 -18.95 3.38 -15.24
N ASP A 177 -18.12 2.64 -15.98
CA ASP A 177 -17.80 1.24 -15.65
C ASP A 177 -17.03 1.15 -14.32
N LEU A 178 -16.12 2.08 -14.06
CA LEU A 178 -15.40 2.17 -12.79
C LEU A 178 -16.31 2.57 -11.63
N LEU A 179 -17.23 3.50 -11.85
CA LEU A 179 -18.21 3.91 -10.84
C LEU A 179 -19.12 2.73 -10.47
N LYS A 180 -19.74 2.08 -11.46
CA LYS A 180 -20.58 0.89 -11.26
C LYS A 180 -19.83 -0.20 -10.49
N ARG A 181 -18.56 -0.46 -10.86
CA ARG A 181 -17.73 -1.47 -10.19
C ARG A 181 -17.43 -1.11 -8.73
N THR A 182 -17.21 0.17 -8.45
CA THR A 182 -16.93 0.67 -7.10
C THR A 182 -18.18 0.61 -6.22
N GLU A 183 -19.35 0.96 -6.76
CA GLU A 183 -20.64 0.84 -6.07
C GLU A 183 -20.99 -0.63 -5.75
N GLN A 184 -20.72 -1.54 -6.68
CA GLN A 184 -21.00 -2.97 -6.51
C GLN A 184 -20.03 -3.69 -5.55
N ASN A 185 -18.83 -3.15 -5.33
CA ASN A 185 -17.80 -3.79 -4.53
C ASN A 185 -17.31 -2.86 -3.39
N PRO A 186 -17.83 -3.02 -2.16
CA PRO A 186 -17.50 -2.14 -1.03
C PRO A 186 -16.04 -2.27 -0.56
N LYS A 187 -15.25 -3.20 -1.11
CA LYS A 187 -13.81 -3.29 -0.83
C LYS A 187 -12.98 -2.28 -1.64
N ILE A 188 -13.55 -1.73 -2.72
CA ILE A 188 -12.89 -0.70 -3.52
C ILE A 188 -13.11 0.64 -2.83
N ASN A 189 -12.03 1.40 -2.67
CA ASN A 189 -12.12 2.72 -2.04
C ASN A 189 -12.83 3.69 -3.00
N PRO A 190 -13.94 4.33 -2.60
CA PRO A 190 -14.69 5.26 -3.44
C PRO A 190 -13.93 6.55 -3.77
N ASN A 191 -12.85 6.84 -3.04
CA ASN A 191 -12.02 8.02 -3.27
C ASN A 191 -10.90 7.78 -4.30
N LEU A 192 -10.91 6.64 -5.01
CA LEU A 192 -9.99 6.41 -6.12
C LEU A 192 -10.43 7.23 -7.33
N TYR A 193 -9.51 8.01 -7.87
CA TYR A 193 -9.69 8.77 -9.10
C TYR A 193 -8.37 8.81 -9.87
N ALA A 194 -8.45 9.12 -11.16
CA ALA A 194 -7.29 9.34 -11.98
C ALA A 194 -7.50 10.56 -12.88
N THR A 195 -6.41 11.26 -13.13
CA THR A 195 -6.32 12.17 -14.28
C THR A 195 -5.96 11.32 -15.49
N PHE A 196 -6.62 11.57 -16.62
CA PHE A 196 -6.43 10.79 -17.83
C PHE A 196 -6.59 11.70 -19.04
N LEU A 197 -5.68 11.55 -19.99
CA LEU A 197 -5.67 12.18 -21.29
C LEU A 197 -5.68 11.07 -22.33
N LEU A 198 -6.67 11.11 -23.20
CA LEU A 198 -6.81 10.17 -24.31
C LEU A 198 -6.74 10.93 -25.61
N ILE A 199 -5.85 10.49 -26.48
CA ILE A 199 -5.59 11.08 -27.79
C ILE A 199 -5.85 10.02 -28.85
N LYS A 200 -6.52 10.42 -29.93
CA LYS A 200 -6.76 9.64 -31.15
C LYS A 200 -6.16 10.40 -32.32
N ILE A 201 -5.35 9.72 -33.13
CA ILE A 201 -4.68 10.31 -34.29
C ILE A 201 -4.88 9.39 -35.49
N ASP A 202 -5.31 9.95 -36.62
CA ASP A 202 -5.38 9.20 -37.88
C ASP A 202 -4.04 9.24 -38.65
N LYS A 203 -3.95 8.54 -39.77
CA LYS A 203 -2.71 8.49 -40.57
C LYS A 203 -2.41 9.81 -41.26
N GLU A 204 -3.42 10.64 -41.45
CA GLU A 204 -3.35 11.93 -42.12
C GLU A 204 -2.88 13.07 -41.19
N GLY A 205 -2.81 12.81 -39.87
CA GLY A 205 -2.35 13.79 -38.88
C GLY A 205 -3.47 14.56 -38.18
N ASN A 206 -4.74 14.18 -38.39
CA ASN A 206 -5.85 14.76 -37.64
C ASN A 206 -5.87 14.16 -36.23
N LEU A 207 -5.93 15.05 -35.25
CA LEU A 207 -5.83 14.71 -33.83
C LEU A 207 -7.11 15.11 -33.11
N GLU A 208 -7.68 14.15 -32.39
CA GLU A 208 -8.76 14.35 -31.42
C GLU A 208 -8.26 13.98 -30.04
N HIS A 209 -8.67 14.70 -29.00
CA HIS A 209 -8.30 14.36 -27.63
C HIS A 209 -9.39 14.72 -26.63
N SER A 210 -9.39 14.03 -25.50
CA SER A 210 -10.26 14.32 -24.36
C SER A 210 -9.54 14.07 -23.04
N GLY A 211 -9.98 14.74 -21.98
CA GLY A 211 -9.43 14.60 -20.64
C GLY A 211 -8.42 15.67 -20.24
N LEU A 212 -7.93 15.56 -19.00
CA LEU A 212 -7.06 16.54 -18.35
C LEU A 212 -5.95 15.81 -17.61
N HIS A 213 -4.78 15.76 -18.23
CA HIS A 213 -3.46 15.39 -17.70
C HIS A 213 -2.46 16.32 -18.44
N PRO A 214 -1.32 16.76 -17.85
CA PRO A 214 -0.67 18.04 -18.19
C PRO A 214 -0.44 18.30 -19.69
N SER A 215 -0.47 19.59 -20.05
CA SER A 215 -0.42 20.08 -21.43
C SER A 215 0.69 19.45 -22.26
N PHE A 216 0.35 18.93 -23.44
CA PHE A 216 1.33 18.42 -24.40
C PHE A 216 2.05 19.58 -25.11
N VAL A 217 3.33 19.38 -25.40
CA VAL A 217 4.17 20.35 -26.10
C VAL A 217 4.26 19.95 -27.58
N ILE A 218 3.74 20.80 -28.45
CA ILE A 218 3.93 20.64 -29.90
C ILE A 218 5.23 21.34 -30.29
N HIS A 219 6.22 20.58 -30.76
CA HIS A 219 7.43 21.12 -31.35
C HIS A 219 7.39 20.92 -32.87
N GLN A 220 7.42 22.02 -33.62
CA GLN A 220 7.58 21.99 -35.07
C GLN A 220 8.94 22.54 -35.46
N LYS A 221 9.73 21.73 -36.19
CA LYS A 221 10.98 22.22 -36.79
C LYS A 221 10.65 23.35 -37.76
N LYS A 222 11.30 24.49 -37.60
CA LYS A 222 11.11 25.66 -38.46
C LYS A 222 11.41 25.26 -39.91
N ARG A 223 10.41 25.28 -40.79
CA ARG A 223 10.64 25.13 -42.24
C ARG A 223 11.46 26.32 -42.71
N GLU A 224 12.68 26.09 -43.21
CA GLU A 224 13.40 27.13 -43.93
C GLU A 224 12.53 27.55 -45.12
N LYS A 225 12.25 28.86 -45.22
CA LYS A 225 11.59 29.41 -46.40
C LYS A 225 12.54 29.23 -47.58
N THR A 226 12.35 28.19 -48.38
CA THR A 226 12.92 28.14 -49.72
C THR A 226 12.30 29.28 -50.50
N LYS A 227 13.07 30.35 -50.73
CA LYS A 227 12.71 31.39 -51.71
C LYS A 227 12.69 30.71 -53.07
N SER A 228 11.50 30.62 -53.68
CA SER A 228 11.28 30.41 -55.10
C SER A 228 10.43 31.55 -55.60
#